data_AF-A0A9P1CMK6-F1
#
_entry.id   AF-A0A9P1CMK6-F1
#
_cell.length_a   1.000
_cell.length_b   1.000
_cell.length_c   1.000
_cell.angle_alpha   90.00
_cell.angle_beta   90.00
_cell.angle_gamma   90.00
#
_symmetry.space_group_name_H-M   'P 1'
#
loop_
_entity.id
_entity.type
_entity.pdbx_description
1 polymer ?
#
loop_
_entity_poly.entity_id
_entity_poly.type
_entity_poly.pdbx_seq_one_letter_code
_entity_poly.pdbx_strand_id
1 'polypeptide(L)'
;MLAGSAPTVFAQGSSRFFRATKQSVLSESVPCHQGLRCSSRAGHNVKALHRRAESRIRPVKSTAYDHDLAIKELAQENRPDPSNQTVEHLLVRLRSERSVQREKDVKTFTGMFDRGQIYDKVLQEAKAAAASSKGGSLISSGVPCAAARHIEIRRWIE
;
A
#
# COMPACT_ATOMS: atom_id res chain seq x y z
N MET A 1 3.17 -71.98 -2.84
CA MET A 1 2.10 -71.32 -3.63
C MET A 1 2.61 -69.90 -3.92
N LEU A 2 3.41 -69.65 -4.97
CA LEU A 2 3.04 -69.41 -6.39
C LEU A 2 1.97 -68.30 -6.50
N ALA A 3 2.07 -67.18 -7.24
CA ALA A 3 3.04 -66.54 -8.14
C ALA A 3 2.60 -65.05 -8.23
N GLY A 4 3.49 -64.04 -8.19
CA GLY A 4 4.01 -63.33 -9.36
C GLY A 4 2.98 -63.03 -10.48
N SER A 5 2.53 -61.78 -10.64
CA SER A 5 2.01 -61.28 -11.93
C SER A 5 1.92 -59.75 -12.01
N ALA A 6 2.89 -59.18 -12.72
CA ALA A 6 2.76 -58.02 -13.61
C ALA A 6 3.57 -58.39 -14.88
N PRO A 7 3.53 -57.68 -16.02
CA PRO A 7 2.60 -56.65 -16.54
C PRO A 7 2.09 -57.01 -17.96
N THR A 8 1.14 -56.24 -18.53
CA THR A 8 0.93 -56.22 -19.99
C THR A 8 0.73 -54.81 -20.54
N VAL A 9 1.60 -54.52 -21.49
CA VAL A 9 1.69 -53.38 -22.39
C VAL A 9 0.69 -53.58 -23.53
N PHE A 10 -0.02 -52.54 -23.99
CA PHE A 10 -0.33 -52.46 -25.41
C PHE A 10 -0.38 -51.00 -25.90
N ALA A 11 0.48 -50.76 -26.87
CA ALA A 11 0.66 -49.53 -27.61
C ALA A 11 -0.30 -49.45 -28.81
N GLN A 12 -0.57 -48.23 -29.30
CA GLN A 12 -0.41 -47.80 -30.71
C GLN A 12 -1.32 -46.61 -31.06
N GLY A 13 -0.77 -45.65 -31.81
CA GLY A 13 -1.48 -44.47 -32.36
C GLY A 13 -0.60 -43.22 -32.34
N SER A 14 0.58 -43.25 -32.96
CA SER A 14 0.83 -42.82 -34.35
C SER A 14 0.75 -41.31 -34.59
N SER A 15 1.95 -40.74 -34.61
CA SER A 15 2.47 -39.73 -35.53
C SER A 15 1.59 -38.52 -35.90
N ARG A 16 2.01 -37.34 -35.41
CA ARG A 16 2.46 -36.27 -36.33
C ARG A 16 3.70 -35.57 -35.80
N PHE A 17 4.76 -35.82 -36.55
CA PHE A 17 5.97 -35.03 -36.69
C PHE A 17 5.64 -33.53 -36.81
N PHE A 18 6.21 -32.69 -35.95
CA PHE A 18 6.71 -31.39 -36.36
C PHE A 18 8.05 -31.14 -35.69
N ARG A 19 9.10 -31.16 -36.51
CA ARG A 19 10.43 -30.66 -36.21
C ARG A 19 10.36 -29.13 -36.09
N ALA A 20 10.89 -28.59 -35.00
CA ALA A 20 11.56 -27.29 -34.95
C ALA A 20 12.48 -27.32 -33.72
N THR A 21 13.74 -27.71 -33.92
CA THR A 21 14.91 -26.82 -33.93
C THR A 21 15.24 -26.19 -32.58
N LYS A 22 16.36 -26.67 -32.01
CA LYS A 22 17.25 -26.02 -31.06
C LYS A 22 17.20 -24.48 -31.10
N GLN A 23 17.02 -23.86 -29.93
CA GLN A 23 17.69 -22.64 -29.46
C GLN A 23 17.47 -22.60 -27.93
N SER A 24 18.45 -23.04 -27.14
CA SER A 24 19.44 -22.18 -26.48
C SER A 24 18.81 -21.14 -25.55
N VAL A 25 18.92 -21.41 -24.24
CA VAL A 25 19.26 -20.46 -23.16
C VAL A 25 19.30 -18.98 -23.58
N LEU A 26 18.21 -18.28 -23.31
CA LEU A 26 18.17 -16.90 -22.80
C LEU A 26 16.95 -16.90 -21.86
N SER A 27 17.10 -17.04 -20.55
CA SER A 27 17.17 -15.89 -19.64
C SER A 27 16.80 -14.57 -20.31
N GLU A 28 15.55 -14.45 -20.77
CA GLU A 28 14.94 -13.14 -20.98
C GLU A 28 14.70 -12.53 -19.60
N SER A 29 15.78 -11.97 -19.05
CA SER A 29 15.69 -10.77 -18.25
C SER A 29 14.85 -9.79 -19.06
N VAL A 30 13.56 -9.68 -18.74
CA VAL A 30 12.70 -8.65 -19.33
C VAL A 30 13.40 -7.32 -19.04
N PRO A 31 13.96 -6.63 -20.06
CA PRO A 31 14.55 -5.34 -19.83
C PRO A 31 13.41 -4.44 -19.37
N CYS A 32 13.52 -3.97 -18.14
CA CYS A 32 12.79 -2.82 -17.65
C CYS A 32 13.15 -1.66 -18.58
N HIS A 33 12.46 -1.53 -19.70
CA HIS A 33 12.57 -0.36 -20.56
C HIS A 33 12.04 0.82 -19.76
N GLN A 34 13.00 1.46 -19.11
CA GLN A 34 13.00 2.86 -18.79
C GLN A 34 12.34 3.63 -19.95
N GLY A 35 11.39 4.50 -19.63
CA GLY A 35 11.18 5.67 -20.47
C GLY A 35 9.82 5.85 -21.14
N LEU A 36 8.77 5.12 -20.79
CA LEU A 36 7.44 5.72 -20.95
C LEU A 36 7.25 6.74 -19.83
N ARG A 37 7.76 7.95 -20.08
CA ARG A 37 7.20 9.18 -19.52
C ARG A 37 5.72 9.16 -19.90
N CYS A 38 4.89 8.52 -19.08
CA CYS A 38 3.44 8.67 -19.12
C CYS A 38 3.15 10.10 -18.63
N SER A 39 3.43 11.05 -19.52
CA SER A 39 3.10 12.46 -19.44
C SER A 39 1.62 12.60 -19.10
N SER A 40 1.34 12.71 -17.81
CA SER A 40 0.77 13.88 -17.13
C SER A 40 -0.37 14.67 -17.81
N ARG A 41 -1.03 14.17 -18.85
CA ARG A 41 -2.17 14.84 -19.49
C ARG A 41 -3.43 13.97 -19.59
N ALA A 42 -3.70 13.24 -18.51
CA ALA A 42 -4.99 12.59 -18.29
C ALA A 42 -5.49 12.99 -16.90
N GLY A 43 -5.67 14.30 -16.66
CA GLY A 43 -5.99 14.82 -15.32
C GLY A 43 -7.34 14.33 -14.77
N HIS A 44 -8.23 13.80 -15.61
CA HIS A 44 -9.61 13.46 -15.22
C HIS A 44 -10.18 12.19 -15.90
N ASN A 45 -9.36 11.37 -16.56
CA ASN A 45 -9.86 10.16 -17.23
C ASN A 45 -9.96 8.99 -16.24
N VAL A 46 -11.18 8.69 -15.78
CA VAL A 46 -11.52 7.60 -14.83
C VAL A 46 -10.82 6.28 -15.20
N LYS A 47 -11.00 5.82 -16.44
CA LYS A 47 -10.37 4.56 -16.94
C LYS A 47 -8.84 4.58 -16.93
N ALA A 48 -8.23 5.74 -17.14
CA ALA A 48 -6.78 5.86 -17.16
C ALA A 48 -6.21 5.82 -15.74
N LEU A 49 -6.89 6.48 -14.78
CA LEU A 49 -6.55 6.46 -13.36
C LEU A 49 -6.63 5.02 -12.81
N HIS A 50 -7.72 4.31 -13.12
CA HIS A 50 -7.92 2.92 -12.71
C HIS A 50 -6.79 2.00 -13.18
N ARG A 51 -6.50 2.00 -14.49
CA ARG A 51 -5.45 1.14 -15.08
C ARG A 51 -4.08 1.45 -14.52
N ARG A 52 -3.80 2.72 -14.22
CA ARG A 52 -2.54 3.14 -13.60
C ARG A 52 -2.46 2.64 -12.15
N ALA A 53 -3.54 2.75 -11.37
CA ALA A 53 -3.60 2.20 -10.02
C ALA A 53 -3.38 0.67 -10.04
N GLU A 54 -4.06 -0.06 -10.91
CA GLU A 54 -3.88 -1.52 -11.06
C GLU A 54 -2.45 -1.91 -11.42
N SER A 55 -1.78 -1.15 -12.31
CA SER A 55 -0.39 -1.43 -12.68
C SER A 55 0.59 -1.33 -11.50
N ARG A 56 0.24 -0.53 -10.48
CA ARG A 56 1.02 -0.37 -9.24
C ARG A 56 0.73 -1.46 -8.22
N ILE A 57 -0.52 -1.91 -8.14
CA ILE A 57 -0.98 -2.89 -7.14
C ILE A 57 -0.65 -4.33 -7.58
N ARG A 58 -0.76 -4.63 -8.87
CA ARG A 58 -0.58 -5.99 -9.41
C ARG A 58 0.81 -6.62 -9.23
N PRO A 59 1.96 -5.90 -9.34
CA PRO A 59 3.26 -6.54 -9.20
C PRO A 59 3.47 -7.11 -7.79
N VAL A 60 4.05 -8.31 -7.71
CA VAL A 60 4.36 -8.99 -6.44
C VAL A 60 5.32 -8.17 -5.56
N LYS A 61 6.17 -7.36 -6.19
CA LYS A 61 7.13 -6.46 -5.52
C LYS A 61 6.57 -5.04 -5.35
N SER A 62 5.26 -4.89 -5.19
CA SER A 62 4.67 -3.57 -4.93
C SER A 62 5.14 -3.04 -3.57
N THR A 63 5.62 -1.80 -3.57
CA THR A 63 6.12 -1.16 -2.35
C THR A 63 5.01 -0.39 -1.64
N ALA A 64 5.24 -0.07 -0.36
CA ALA A 64 4.34 0.80 0.40
C ALA A 64 4.08 2.17 -0.29
N TYR A 65 5.08 2.66 -1.01
CA TYR A 65 4.98 3.90 -1.78
C TYR A 65 4.04 3.77 -2.98
N ASP A 66 4.08 2.65 -3.68
CA ASP A 66 3.21 2.37 -4.83
C ASP A 66 1.74 2.29 -4.41
N HIS A 67 1.48 1.73 -3.22
CA HIS A 67 0.14 1.71 -2.62
C HIS A 67 -0.36 3.13 -2.32
N ASP A 68 0.49 4.00 -1.76
CA ASP A 68 0.12 5.40 -1.49
C ASP A 68 -0.21 6.16 -2.78
N LEU A 69 0.55 5.93 -3.86
CA LEU A 69 0.25 6.51 -5.16
C LEU A 69 -1.03 5.93 -5.78
N ALA A 70 -1.28 4.63 -5.66
CA ALA A 70 -2.51 4.01 -6.13
C ALA A 70 -3.74 4.58 -5.39
N ILE A 71 -3.64 4.83 -4.08
CA ILE A 71 -4.71 5.47 -3.30
C ILE A 71 -5.04 6.86 -3.84
N LYS A 72 -4.02 7.66 -4.22
CA LYS A 72 -4.25 9.00 -4.80
C LYS A 72 -5.00 8.93 -6.13
N GLU A 73 -4.60 8.01 -7.00
CA GLU A 73 -5.21 7.83 -8.33
C GLU A 73 -6.67 7.32 -8.20
N LEU A 74 -6.94 6.34 -7.32
CA LEU A 74 -8.30 5.84 -7.05
C LEU A 74 -9.18 6.88 -6.35
N ALA A 75 -8.61 7.71 -5.47
CA ALA A 75 -9.36 8.80 -4.84
C ALA A 75 -9.75 9.90 -5.84
N GLN A 76 -8.90 10.16 -6.84
CA GLN A 76 -9.23 11.05 -7.95
C GLN A 76 -10.29 10.44 -8.86
N GLU A 77 -10.23 9.13 -9.11
CA GLU A 77 -11.23 8.38 -9.86
C GLU A 77 -12.62 8.40 -9.21
N ASN A 78 -12.68 8.27 -7.88
CA ASN A 78 -13.94 8.24 -7.13
C ASN A 78 -14.62 9.62 -6.98
N ARG A 79 -13.92 10.70 -7.34
CA ARG A 79 -14.44 12.08 -7.23
C ARG A 79 -15.59 12.39 -8.21
N PRO A 80 -15.50 12.06 -9.51
CA PRO A 80 -16.62 12.22 -10.44
C PRO A 80 -17.73 11.19 -10.21
N ASP A 81 -17.39 9.92 -9.99
CA ASP A 81 -18.35 8.82 -9.94
C ASP A 81 -18.23 8.01 -8.63
N PRO A 82 -18.88 8.44 -7.54
CA PRO A 82 -18.87 7.73 -6.26
C PRO A 82 -19.71 6.44 -6.26
N SER A 83 -20.35 6.10 -7.38
CA SER A 83 -21.20 4.91 -7.48
C SER A 83 -20.42 3.60 -7.62
N ASN A 84 -19.12 3.67 -7.92
CA ASN A 84 -18.31 2.50 -8.24
C ASN A 84 -17.84 1.78 -6.97
N GLN A 85 -18.62 0.80 -6.51
CA GLN A 85 -18.31 0.01 -5.32
C GLN A 85 -16.94 -0.69 -5.41
N THR A 86 -16.51 -1.09 -6.61
CA THR A 86 -15.20 -1.73 -6.82
C THR A 86 -14.04 -0.84 -6.40
N VAL A 87 -14.08 0.44 -6.77
CA VAL A 87 -13.06 1.44 -6.43
C VAL A 87 -13.07 1.69 -4.92
N GLU A 88 -14.25 1.76 -4.30
CA GLU A 88 -14.36 1.91 -2.85
C GLU A 88 -13.78 0.72 -2.08
N HIS A 89 -14.10 -0.51 -2.49
CA HIS A 89 -13.54 -1.72 -1.88
C HIS A 89 -12.02 -1.76 -2.01
N LEU A 90 -11.46 -1.38 -3.16
CA LEU A 90 -10.02 -1.27 -3.36
C LEU A 90 -9.40 -0.19 -2.45
N LEU A 91 -10.04 0.97 -2.31
CA LEU A 91 -9.58 2.05 -1.43
C LEU A 91 -9.56 1.62 0.04
N VAL A 92 -10.61 0.96 0.52
CA VAL A 92 -10.69 0.47 1.90
C VAL A 92 -9.61 -0.56 2.15
N ARG A 93 -9.42 -1.51 1.23
CA ARG A 93 -8.38 -2.53 1.32
C ARG A 93 -6.97 -1.94 1.38
N LEU A 94 -6.62 -1.04 0.46
CA LEU A 94 -5.28 -0.46 0.43
C LEU A 94 -4.99 0.39 1.69
N ARG A 95 -6.01 1.07 2.22
CA ARG A 95 -5.87 1.84 3.47
C ARG A 95 -5.64 0.93 4.68
N SER A 96 -6.33 -0.20 4.78
CA SER A 96 -6.11 -1.15 5.88
C SER A 96 -4.74 -1.83 5.78
N GLU A 97 -4.28 -2.18 4.58
CA GLU A 97 -2.92 -2.68 4.36
C GLU A 97 -1.87 -1.64 4.81
N ARG A 98 -2.09 -0.35 4.50
CA ARG A 98 -1.19 0.74 4.94
C ARG A 98 -1.22 1.00 6.43
N SER A 99 -2.38 0.92 7.09
CA SER A 99 -2.44 1.09 8.55
C SER A 99 -1.68 -0.03 9.25
N VAL A 100 -1.87 -1.28 8.83
CA VAL A 100 -1.15 -2.44 9.36
C VAL A 100 0.36 -2.29 9.15
N GLN A 101 0.80 -1.82 7.97
CA GLN A 101 2.22 -1.59 7.72
C GLN A 101 2.79 -0.52 8.65
N ARG A 102 2.10 0.62 8.82
CA ARG A 102 2.52 1.69 9.73
C ARG A 102 2.61 1.21 11.17
N GLU A 103 1.66 0.41 11.63
CA GLU A 103 1.68 -0.16 12.98
C GLU A 103 2.88 -1.10 13.18
N LYS A 104 3.21 -1.92 12.18
CA LYS A 104 4.41 -2.78 12.21
C LYS A 104 5.70 -1.97 12.21
N ASP A 105 5.76 -0.94 11.38
CA ASP A 105 6.91 -0.05 11.29
C ASP A 105 7.12 0.68 12.62
N VAL A 106 6.06 1.25 13.22
CA VAL A 106 6.13 1.90 14.54
C VAL A 106 6.65 0.92 15.59
N LYS A 107 6.07 -0.29 15.70
CA LYS A 107 6.52 -1.29 16.67
C LYS A 107 7.98 -1.70 16.49
N THR A 108 8.43 -1.81 15.24
CA THR A 108 9.79 -2.24 14.89
C THR A 108 10.81 -1.12 15.15
N PHE A 109 10.45 0.12 14.83
CA PHE A 109 11.37 1.24 14.82
C PHE A 109 11.36 2.11 16.08
N THR A 110 10.27 2.13 16.87
CA THR A 110 10.20 2.92 18.12
C THR A 110 11.41 2.63 19.02
N GLY A 111 11.70 1.34 19.30
CA GLY A 111 12.82 0.97 20.17
C GLY A 111 14.22 1.11 19.57
N MET A 112 14.34 1.45 18.28
CA MET A 112 15.64 1.68 17.62
C MET A 112 16.12 3.13 17.81
N PHE A 113 15.20 4.09 17.83
CA PHE A 113 15.54 5.52 17.90
C PHE A 113 15.57 6.07 19.33
N ASP A 114 14.91 5.39 20.29
CA ASP A 114 14.89 5.81 21.70
C ASP A 114 16.24 5.61 22.41
N ARG A 115 17.18 4.86 21.82
CA ARG A 115 18.49 4.55 22.42
C ARG A 115 19.45 5.76 22.51
N GLY A 116 19.06 6.92 21.98
CA GLY A 116 19.86 8.16 22.00
C GLY A 116 19.17 9.40 22.59
N GLN A 117 17.88 9.31 22.97
CA GLN A 117 17.16 10.44 23.58
C GLN A 117 17.43 10.53 25.08
N ILE A 118 18.66 10.91 25.44
CA ILE A 118 19.02 11.20 26.84
C ILE A 118 18.54 12.60 27.24
N TYR A 119 18.41 13.53 26.29
CA TYR A 119 18.15 14.95 26.57
C TYR A 119 16.66 15.34 26.61
N ASP A 120 15.76 14.57 25.98
CA ASP A 120 14.36 14.98 25.85
C ASP A 120 13.56 14.84 27.15
N LYS A 121 13.90 13.88 28.02
CA LYS A 121 13.21 13.71 29.32
C LYS A 121 13.53 14.87 30.27
N VAL A 122 14.80 15.25 30.37
CA VAL A 122 15.23 16.39 31.20
C VAL A 122 14.64 17.70 30.69
N LEU A 123 14.58 17.89 29.36
CA LEU A 123 14.01 19.09 28.75
C LEU A 123 12.47 19.10 28.85
N GLN A 124 11.79 17.95 28.72
CA GLN A 124 10.34 17.85 28.92
C GLN A 124 9.95 18.04 30.37
N GLU A 125 10.69 17.48 31.32
CA GLU A 125 10.49 17.70 32.76
C GLU A 125 10.73 19.16 33.13
N ALA A 126 11.77 19.81 32.57
CA ALA A 126 12.00 21.24 32.76
C ALA A 126 10.90 22.12 32.13
N LYS A 127 10.38 21.75 30.94
CA LYS A 127 9.27 22.45 30.29
C LYS A 127 7.93 22.23 31.02
N ALA A 128 7.68 21.03 31.53
CA ALA A 128 6.51 20.71 32.34
C ALA A 128 6.55 21.45 33.69
N ALA A 129 7.72 21.56 34.32
CA ALA A 129 7.94 22.36 35.52
C ALA A 129 7.79 23.88 35.26
N ALA A 130 8.23 24.37 34.09
CA ALA A 130 8.04 25.77 33.70
C ALA A 130 6.58 26.10 33.31
N ALA A 131 5.82 25.11 32.81
CA ALA A 131 4.39 25.26 32.52
C ALA A 131 3.54 25.24 33.80
N SER A 132 3.92 24.46 34.82
CA SER A 132 3.21 24.43 36.11
C SER A 132 3.49 25.67 36.98
N SER A 133 4.60 26.40 36.76
CA SER A 133 4.94 27.61 37.51
C SER A 133 4.28 28.91 36.99
N LYS A 134 3.55 28.87 35.87
CA LYS A 134 2.75 30.01 35.35
C LYS A 134 1.27 29.88 35.73
N GLY A 135 1.01 29.77 37.03
CA GLY A 135 -0.32 29.90 37.62
C GLY A 135 -0.45 31.24 38.35
N GLY A 136 -0.98 32.27 37.68
CA GLY A 136 -1.22 33.56 38.33
C GLY A 136 -1.57 34.72 37.41
N SER A 137 -2.58 34.59 36.54
CA SER A 137 -3.35 35.77 36.11
C SER A 137 -4.73 35.34 35.61
N LEU A 138 -5.74 35.57 36.47
CA LEU A 138 -7.15 35.49 36.17
C LEU A 138 -7.49 36.41 35.00
N ILE A 139 -8.07 35.88 33.91
CA ILE A 139 -9.21 36.54 33.28
C ILE A 139 -10.19 35.48 32.76
N SER A 140 -11.39 35.59 33.31
CA SER A 140 -12.61 34.85 33.06
C SER A 140 -13.30 35.26 31.75
N SER A 141 -13.78 34.27 30.98
CA SER A 141 -15.02 34.23 30.19
C SER A 141 -14.77 33.20 29.07
N GLY A 142 -15.32 32.00 29.03
CA GLY A 142 -16.72 31.66 29.24
C GLY A 142 -17.35 31.32 27.89
N VAL A 143 -17.20 30.07 27.42
CA VAL A 143 -18.17 29.38 26.54
C VAL A 143 -18.01 27.86 26.72
N PRO A 144 -19.06 27.11 27.10
CA PRO A 144 -19.06 25.66 27.00
C PRO A 144 -19.55 25.25 25.59
N CYS A 145 -18.93 24.25 24.97
CA CYS A 145 -19.61 23.53 23.89
C CYS A 145 -19.25 22.05 23.95
N ALA A 146 -20.19 21.29 24.50
CA ALA A 146 -20.26 19.86 24.38
C ALA A 146 -20.48 19.43 22.92
N ALA A 147 -20.06 18.20 22.63
CA ALA A 147 -20.58 17.36 21.56
C ALA A 147 -20.44 17.86 20.11
N ALA A 148 -19.31 17.50 19.47
CA ALA A 148 -19.29 17.18 18.04
C ALA A 148 -17.98 16.45 17.68
N ARG A 149 -17.99 15.12 17.61
CA ARG A 149 -17.10 14.37 16.70
C ARG A 149 -17.91 13.30 15.96
N HIS A 150 -18.88 13.80 15.21
CA HIS A 150 -19.41 13.18 14.02
C HIS A 150 -18.35 13.34 12.91
N ILE A 151 -17.75 12.22 12.49
CA ILE A 151 -17.04 11.95 11.23
C ILE A 151 -16.33 13.14 10.55
N GLU A 152 -15.00 13.24 10.72
CA GLU A 152 -14.13 13.98 9.78
C GLU A 152 -13.08 13.04 9.19
N ILE A 153 -13.44 12.34 8.12
CA ILE A 153 -12.50 11.73 7.15
C ILE A 153 -12.24 12.76 6.04
N ARG A 154 -11.88 14.01 6.37
CA ARG A 154 -11.63 15.07 5.38
C ARG A 154 -10.43 15.97 5.73
N ARG A 155 -9.31 15.39 6.18
CA ARG A 155 -8.10 16.18 6.48
C ARG A 155 -6.77 15.60 5.98
N TRP A 156 -6.77 14.96 4.81
CA TRP A 156 -5.55 14.36 4.23
C TRP A 156 -5.38 14.60 2.71
N ILE A 157 -5.79 15.76 2.19
CA ILE A 157 -5.44 16.20 0.84
C ILE A 157 -4.88 17.62 0.90
N GLU A 158 -3.61 17.73 1.24
CA GLU A 158 -2.63 18.70 0.70
C GLU A 158 -1.31 17.96 0.48
#